data_AF-A0A497QKD6-F1
#
_entry.id   AF-A0A497QKD6-F1
#
_cell.length_a   1.000
_cell.length_b   1.000
_cell.length_c   1.000
_cell.angle_alpha   90.00
_cell.angle_beta   90.00
_cell.angle_gamma   90.00
#
_symmetry.space_group_name_H-M   'P 1'
#
loop_
_entity.id
_entity.type
_entity.pdbx_description
1 polymer ?
#
loop_
_entity_poly.entity_id
_entity_poly.type
_entity_poly.pdbx_seq_one_letter_code
_entity_poly.pdbx_strand_id
1 'polypeptide(L)'
;MAVTPIAMTLGITSIILLILGWTYSVLFWIKYIYVRKILVPLVAWVAFCCGMFYLGPTVSFISLLTTGNNIAPRTYYLLSYITLPLAGMGITQMSLSVFNRKLQKRAFVIYLLMSLLYYIFVIGFTDQQYKAEDVGPSELLDISHNNVSLIVTGFTLFTVLVVSSGGFFLLARKLKKNNMPKKDIRKTLMIAIGWLFFVVSGIMDAMIPPLSIIFILFVRILMIIAFNFIYLGFWKKPVRMK
;
A
#
# COMPACT_ATOMS: atom_id res chain seq x y z
N MET A 1 -9.70 -2.16 30.55
CA MET A 1 -9.45 -3.59 30.25
C MET A 1 -8.05 -3.72 29.67
N ALA A 2 -7.32 -4.80 29.96
CA ALA A 2 -6.00 -5.01 29.38
C ALA A 2 -6.16 -5.47 27.91
N VAL A 3 -5.56 -4.72 26.98
CA VAL A 3 -5.50 -5.06 25.55
C VAL A 3 -4.56 -6.24 25.37
N THR A 4 -4.93 -7.21 24.51
CA THR A 4 -4.10 -8.41 24.31
C THR A 4 -2.74 -8.05 23.66
N PRO A 5 -1.67 -8.83 23.91
CA PRO A 5 -0.37 -8.60 23.26
C PRO A 5 -0.44 -8.60 21.72
N ILE A 6 -1.35 -9.41 21.16
CA ILE A 6 -1.62 -9.47 19.71
C ILE A 6 -2.22 -8.15 19.23
N ALA A 7 -3.27 -7.66 19.89
CA ALA A 7 -3.90 -6.38 19.56
C ALA A 7 -2.92 -5.20 19.70
N MET A 8 -2.05 -5.20 20.73
CA MET A 8 -0.98 -4.22 20.89
C MET A 8 -0.02 -4.22 19.69
N THR A 9 0.40 -5.41 19.27
CA THR A 9 1.34 -5.58 18.16
C THR A 9 0.72 -5.13 16.83
N LEU A 10 -0.52 -5.54 16.55
CA LEU A 10 -1.27 -5.11 15.37
C LEU A 10 -1.47 -3.59 15.33
N GLY A 11 -1.86 -3.01 16.46
CA GLY A 11 -2.09 -1.57 16.59
C GLY A 11 -0.83 -0.74 16.37
N ILE A 12 0.25 -1.09 17.07
CA ILE A 12 1.54 -0.38 16.96
C ILE A 12 2.11 -0.50 15.55
N THR A 13 2.12 -1.70 14.97
CA THR A 13 2.65 -1.88 13.60
C THR A 13 1.82 -1.14 12.56
N SER A 14 0.50 -1.06 12.73
CA SER A 14 -0.38 -0.26 11.87
C SER A 14 -0.08 1.23 11.97
N ILE A 15 0.12 1.76 13.19
CA ILE A 15 0.54 3.16 13.41
C ILE A 15 1.87 3.44 12.70
N ILE A 16 2.86 2.54 12.84
CA ILE A 16 4.16 2.69 12.19
C ILE A 16 4.01 2.77 10.67
N LEU A 17 3.22 1.87 10.06
CA LEU A 17 3.00 1.84 8.61
C LEU A 17 2.25 3.09 8.10
N LEU A 18 1.24 3.56 8.84
CA LEU A 18 0.52 4.80 8.55
C LEU A 18 1.47 6.00 8.56
N ILE A 19 2.23 6.18 9.64
CA ILE A 19 3.20 7.27 9.80
C ILE A 19 4.28 7.18 8.72
N LEU A 20 4.78 5.98 8.40
CA LEU A 20 5.80 5.78 7.38
C LEU A 20 5.29 6.22 6.00
N GLY A 21 4.07 5.82 5.62
CA GLY A 21 3.44 6.22 4.35
C GLY A 21 3.26 7.74 4.25
N TRP A 22 2.74 8.36 5.31
CA TRP A 22 2.55 9.81 5.36
C TRP A 22 3.87 10.58 5.35
N THR A 23 4.88 10.09 6.07
CA THR A 23 6.23 10.68 6.09
C THR A 23 6.83 10.67 4.69
N TYR A 24 6.80 9.53 3.99
CA TYR A 24 7.28 9.47 2.61
C TYR A 24 6.48 10.38 1.68
N SER A 25 5.15 10.45 1.83
CA SER A 25 4.32 11.37 1.06
C SER A 25 4.78 12.82 1.22
N VAL A 26 4.88 13.31 2.47
CA VAL A 26 5.33 14.67 2.78
C VAL A 26 6.73 14.93 2.23
N LEU A 27 7.67 14.00 2.41
CA LEU A 27 9.03 14.14 1.90
C LEU A 27 9.08 14.27 0.38
N PHE A 28 8.25 13.52 -0.36
CA PHE A 28 8.16 13.65 -1.82
C PHE A 28 7.44 14.93 -2.26
N TRP A 29 6.41 15.37 -1.54
CA TRP A 29 5.77 16.67 -1.79
C TRP A 29 6.74 17.83 -1.61
N ILE A 30 7.51 17.85 -0.52
CA ILE A 30 8.58 18.82 -0.29
C ILE A 30 9.61 18.75 -1.43
N LYS A 31 10.03 17.55 -1.82
CA LYS A 31 10.96 17.36 -2.93
C LYS A 31 10.43 17.87 -4.26
N TYR A 32 9.12 17.79 -4.51
CA TYR A 32 8.52 18.29 -5.74
C TYR A 32 8.70 19.80 -5.89
N ILE A 33 8.66 20.56 -4.80
CA ILE A 33 8.89 22.02 -4.80
C ILE A 33 10.24 22.35 -5.46
N TYR A 34 11.27 21.55 -5.20
CA TYR A 34 12.64 21.76 -5.71
C TYR A 34 12.89 21.16 -7.10
N VAL A 35 12.37 19.97 -7.40
CA VAL A 35 12.73 19.23 -8.63
C VAL A 35 11.69 19.41 -9.75
N ARG A 36 10.43 19.72 -9.42
CA ARG A 36 9.32 19.96 -10.37
C ARG A 36 9.13 18.86 -11.43
N LYS A 37 9.46 17.61 -11.10
CA LYS A 37 9.23 16.44 -11.98
C LYS A 37 7.85 15.85 -11.72
N ILE A 38 7.08 15.63 -12.79
CA ILE A 38 5.68 15.14 -12.73
C ILE A 38 5.50 13.78 -12.04
N LEU A 39 6.54 12.96 -12.01
CA LEU A 39 6.54 11.65 -11.34
C LEU A 39 6.57 11.76 -9.81
N VAL A 40 7.19 12.82 -9.27
CA VAL A 40 7.37 13.02 -7.82
C VAL A 40 6.03 13.16 -7.06
N PRO A 41 5.07 14.02 -7.49
CA PRO A 41 3.80 14.12 -6.80
C PRO A 41 2.98 12.83 -6.89
N LEU A 42 3.14 12.06 -7.97
CA LEU A 42 2.47 10.77 -8.11
C LEU A 42 3.03 9.73 -7.13
N VAL A 43 4.35 9.69 -6.91
CA VAL A 43 4.98 8.86 -5.87
C VAL A 43 4.49 9.30 -4.47
N ALA A 44 4.40 10.61 -4.23
CA ALA A 44 3.90 11.15 -2.97
C ALA A 44 2.44 10.74 -2.70
N TRP A 45 1.60 10.79 -3.73
CA TRP A 45 0.20 10.38 -3.67
C TRP A 45 0.06 8.88 -3.38
N VAL A 46 0.84 8.03 -4.07
CA VAL A 46 0.87 6.58 -3.81
C VAL A 46 1.30 6.29 -2.38
N ALA A 47 2.32 6.97 -1.86
CA ALA A 47 2.77 6.84 -0.47
C ALA A 47 1.67 7.15 0.55
N PHE A 48 0.93 8.23 0.31
CA PHE A 48 -0.22 8.59 1.13
C PHE A 48 -1.30 7.50 1.08
N CYS A 49 -1.72 7.09 -0.13
CA CYS A 49 -2.80 6.12 -0.30
C CYS A 49 -2.47 4.75 0.30
N CYS A 50 -1.23 4.27 0.15
CA CYS A 50 -0.80 3.01 0.76
C CYS A 50 -0.70 3.11 2.29
N GLY A 51 -0.32 4.27 2.84
CA GLY A 51 -0.34 4.49 4.29
C GLY A 51 -1.76 4.43 4.86
N MET A 52 -2.74 4.96 4.12
CA MET A 52 -4.15 4.97 4.51
C MET A 52 -4.75 3.56 4.68
N PHE A 53 -4.14 2.50 4.13
CA PHE A 53 -4.56 1.11 4.36
C PHE A 53 -4.54 0.72 5.84
N TYR A 54 -3.75 1.44 6.64
CA TYR A 54 -3.58 1.19 8.06
C TYR A 54 -4.39 2.16 8.94
N LEU A 55 -5.13 3.10 8.35
CA LEU A 55 -5.88 4.10 9.13
C LEU A 55 -7.00 3.46 9.95
N GLY A 56 -7.78 2.53 9.38
CA GLY A 56 -8.83 1.82 10.12
C GLY A 56 -8.30 1.07 11.35
N PRO A 57 -7.33 0.16 11.23
CA PRO A 57 -6.74 -0.52 12.38
C PRO A 57 -6.09 0.43 13.39
N THR A 58 -5.46 1.52 12.93
CA THR A 58 -4.92 2.55 13.84
C THR A 58 -6.04 3.23 14.65
N VAL A 59 -7.13 3.67 14.01
CA VAL A 59 -8.24 4.33 14.70
C VAL A 59 -8.96 3.34 15.63
N SER A 60 -9.15 2.09 15.21
CA SER A 60 -9.72 1.03 16.05
C SER A 60 -8.86 0.76 17.28
N PHE A 61 -7.54 0.71 17.12
CA PHE A 61 -6.61 0.51 18.23
C PHE A 61 -6.62 1.67 19.23
N ILE A 62 -6.65 2.91 18.75
CA ILE A 62 -6.75 4.10 19.62
C ILE A 62 -8.11 4.09 20.35
N SER A 63 -9.21 3.77 19.66
CA SER A 63 -10.53 3.63 20.27
C SER A 63 -10.52 2.55 21.35
N LEU A 64 -9.92 1.39 21.09
CA LEU A 64 -9.83 0.29 22.04
C LEU A 64 -9.03 0.69 23.30
N LEU A 65 -7.91 1.40 23.13
CA LEU A 65 -7.10 1.88 24.26
C LEU A 65 -7.81 2.94 25.11
N THR A 66 -8.63 3.80 24.50
CA THR A 66 -9.24 4.95 25.17
C THR A 66 -10.63 4.68 25.72
N THR A 67 -11.42 3.88 25.01
CA THR A 67 -12.83 3.62 25.34
C THR A 67 -13.10 2.18 25.77
N GLY A 68 -12.14 1.27 25.55
CA GLY A 68 -12.33 -0.16 25.74
C GLY A 68 -13.16 -0.84 24.64
N ASN A 69 -13.50 -0.12 23.56
CA ASN A 69 -14.29 -0.65 22.45
C ASN A 69 -13.61 -0.38 21.10
N ASN A 70 -13.75 -1.34 20.17
CA ASN A 70 -13.40 -1.12 18.76
C ASN A 70 -14.37 -0.13 18.09
N ILE A 71 -13.94 0.46 16.99
CA ILE A 71 -14.85 1.21 16.13
C ILE A 71 -15.81 0.26 15.40
N ALA A 72 -16.94 0.78 14.92
CA ALA A 72 -17.86 0.00 14.11
C ALA A 72 -17.15 -0.58 12.86
N PRO A 73 -17.42 -1.84 12.48
CA PRO A 73 -16.78 -2.48 11.33
C PRO A 73 -16.89 -1.66 10.04
N ARG A 74 -18.07 -1.09 9.77
CA ARG A 74 -18.30 -0.19 8.63
C ARG A 74 -17.28 0.96 8.57
N THR A 75 -17.03 1.60 9.70
CA THR A 75 -16.07 2.70 9.80
C THR A 75 -14.64 2.22 9.58
N TYR A 76 -14.28 1.07 10.15
CA TYR A 76 -12.98 0.44 9.92
C TYR A 76 -12.73 0.23 8.42
N TYR A 77 -13.69 -0.34 7.68
CA TYR A 77 -13.56 -0.57 6.23
C TYR A 77 -13.29 0.68 5.44
N LEU A 78 -14.11 1.70 5.68
CA LEU A 78 -14.04 2.93 4.93
C LEU A 78 -12.70 3.63 5.19
N LEU A 79 -12.20 3.59 6.43
CA LEU A 79 -10.89 4.17 6.75
C LEU A 79 -9.74 3.41 6.09
N SER A 80 -9.78 2.08 6.04
CA SER A 80 -8.70 1.26 5.47
C SER A 80 -8.72 1.20 3.94
N TYR A 81 -9.89 1.06 3.33
CA TYR A 81 -9.96 0.61 1.93
C TYR A 81 -10.51 1.64 0.94
N ILE A 82 -10.99 2.80 1.40
CA ILE A 82 -11.48 3.84 0.48
C ILE A 82 -10.38 4.33 -0.48
N THR A 83 -9.11 4.25 -0.10
CA THR A 83 -7.98 4.66 -0.94
C THR A 83 -7.43 3.55 -1.82
N LEU A 84 -7.90 2.29 -1.69
CA LEU A 84 -7.36 1.15 -2.43
C LEU A 84 -7.39 1.34 -3.95
N PRO A 85 -8.51 1.78 -4.57
CA PRO A 85 -8.53 1.99 -6.01
C PRO A 85 -7.62 3.14 -6.45
N LEU A 86 -7.54 4.20 -5.65
CA LEU A 86 -6.69 5.36 -5.92
C LEU A 86 -5.19 4.99 -5.83
N ALA A 87 -4.83 4.13 -4.89
CA ALA A 87 -3.49 3.56 -4.79
C ALA A 87 -3.18 2.72 -6.03
N GLY A 88 -4.05 1.77 -6.39
CA GLY A 88 -3.85 0.90 -7.56
C GLY A 88 -3.70 1.69 -8.87
N MET A 89 -4.54 2.71 -9.06
CA MET A 89 -4.46 3.64 -10.18
C MET A 89 -3.14 4.42 -10.17
N GLY A 90 -2.77 5.00 -9.03
CA GLY A 90 -1.53 5.77 -8.88
C GLY A 90 -0.28 4.94 -9.13
N ILE A 91 -0.23 3.71 -8.59
CA ILE A 91 0.89 2.77 -8.78
C ILE A 91 1.03 2.41 -10.25
N THR A 92 -0.07 2.05 -10.90
CA THR A 92 -0.07 1.66 -12.32
C THR A 92 0.33 2.82 -13.21
N GLN A 93 -0.22 4.02 -12.97
CA GLN A 93 0.17 5.22 -13.69
C GLN A 93 1.65 5.55 -13.49
N MET A 94 2.16 5.44 -12.25
CA MET A 94 3.55 5.70 -11.92
C MET A 94 4.46 4.74 -12.67
N SER A 95 4.20 3.43 -12.57
CA SER A 95 5.01 2.41 -13.24
C SER A 95 4.96 2.54 -14.77
N LEU A 96 3.77 2.69 -15.37
CA LEU A 96 3.65 2.80 -16.83
C LEU A 96 4.21 4.11 -17.38
N SER A 97 4.27 5.19 -16.60
CA SER A 97 4.95 6.41 -17.03
C SER A 97 6.46 6.20 -17.25
N VAL A 98 7.05 5.21 -16.57
CA VAL A 98 8.46 4.82 -16.73
C VAL A 98 8.63 3.85 -17.90
N PHE A 99 7.72 2.89 -18.08
CA PHE A 99 7.91 1.78 -19.03
C PHE A 99 7.21 1.97 -20.38
N ASN A 100 5.97 2.47 -20.39
CA ASN A 100 5.16 2.59 -21.60
C ASN A 100 4.03 3.63 -21.44
N ARG A 101 4.28 4.85 -21.92
CA ARG A 101 3.34 5.98 -21.84
C ARG A 101 2.04 5.78 -22.65
N LYS A 102 2.07 4.95 -23.70
CA LYS A 102 0.86 4.64 -24.49
C LYS A 102 -0.09 3.76 -23.69
N LEU A 103 0.44 2.73 -23.02
CA LEU A 103 -0.35 1.86 -22.14
C LEU A 103 -0.82 2.59 -20.88
N GLN A 104 -0.05 3.57 -20.38
CA GLN A 104 -0.43 4.37 -19.21
C GLN A 104 -1.84 4.97 -19.32
N LYS A 105 -2.18 5.57 -20.46
CA LYS A 105 -3.50 6.17 -20.68
C LYS A 105 -4.62 5.13 -20.69
N ARG A 106 -4.38 3.97 -21.32
CA ARG A 106 -5.34 2.86 -21.37
C ARG A 106 -5.58 2.26 -19.99
N ALA A 107 -4.49 2.02 -19.25
CA ALA A 107 -4.54 1.52 -17.88
C ALA A 107 -5.28 2.50 -16.96
N PHE A 108 -5.09 3.82 -17.13
CA PHE A 108 -5.84 4.81 -16.37
C PHE A 108 -7.36 4.68 -16.58
N VAL A 109 -7.82 4.53 -17.82
CA VAL A 109 -9.26 4.36 -18.11
C VAL A 109 -9.80 3.08 -17.46
N ILE A 110 -9.07 1.96 -17.57
CA ILE A 110 -9.46 0.69 -16.95
C ILE A 110 -9.56 0.86 -15.42
N TYR A 111 -8.53 1.43 -14.78
CA TYR A 111 -8.52 1.64 -13.34
C TYR A 111 -9.58 2.63 -12.88
N LEU A 112 -9.89 3.66 -13.67
CA LEU A 112 -10.96 4.61 -13.35
C LEU A 112 -12.32 3.89 -13.32
N LEU A 113 -12.62 3.07 -14.32
CA LEU A 113 -13.85 2.27 -14.37
C LEU A 113 -13.92 1.26 -13.23
N MET A 114 -12.82 0.55 -12.96
CA MET A 114 -12.74 -0.37 -11.83
C MET A 114 -12.88 0.34 -10.48
N SER A 115 -12.33 1.55 -10.35
CA SER A 115 -12.45 2.36 -9.13
C SER A 115 -13.89 2.78 -8.89
N LEU A 116 -14.59 3.23 -9.94
CA LEU A 116 -16.01 3.58 -9.87
C LEU A 116 -16.84 2.37 -9.41
N LEU A 117 -16.62 1.21 -10.04
CA LEU A 117 -17.30 -0.03 -9.67
C LEU A 117 -17.01 -0.40 -8.21
N TYR A 118 -15.74 -0.34 -7.80
CA TYR A 118 -15.33 -0.61 -6.43
C TYR A 118 -16.02 0.31 -5.43
N TYR A 119 -16.09 1.62 -5.70
CA TYR A 119 -16.75 2.55 -4.79
C TYR A 119 -18.25 2.29 -4.66
N ILE A 120 -18.93 1.93 -5.76
CA ILE A 120 -20.35 1.54 -5.71
C ILE A 120 -20.53 0.36 -4.75
N PHE A 121 -19.69 -0.68 -4.86
CA PHE A 121 -19.79 -1.86 -4.00
C PHE A 121 -19.36 -1.60 -2.56
N VAL A 122 -18.26 -0.88 -2.33
CA VAL A 122 -17.73 -0.64 -0.98
C VAL A 122 -18.59 0.32 -0.19
N ILE A 123 -19.16 1.36 -0.82
CA ILE A 123 -19.99 2.34 -0.13
C ILE A 123 -21.46 1.86 -0.04
N GLY A 124 -21.97 1.26 -1.11
CA GLY A 124 -23.38 0.85 -1.21
C GLY A 124 -23.69 -0.52 -0.60
N PHE A 125 -22.72 -1.43 -0.55
CA PHE A 125 -22.92 -2.84 -0.17
C PHE A 125 -21.84 -3.33 0.81
N THR A 126 -21.38 -2.47 1.72
CA THR A 126 -20.22 -2.74 2.61
C THR A 126 -20.29 -4.10 3.30
N ASP A 127 -21.43 -4.42 3.93
CA ASP A 127 -21.60 -5.65 4.73
C ASP A 127 -21.56 -6.94 3.90
N GLN A 128 -21.78 -6.85 2.58
CA GLN A 128 -21.64 -7.99 1.67
C GLN A 128 -20.20 -8.15 1.18
N GLN A 129 -19.42 -7.08 1.18
CA GLN A 129 -18.07 -7.04 0.61
C GLN A 129 -16.98 -7.36 1.63
N TYR A 130 -17.30 -7.34 2.92
CA TYR A 130 -16.36 -7.54 4.01
C TYR A 130 -16.99 -8.36 5.13
N LYS A 131 -16.18 -9.14 5.83
CA LYS A 131 -16.61 -9.92 7.00
C LYS A 131 -15.78 -9.54 8.21
N ALA A 132 -16.39 -8.87 9.18
CA ALA A 132 -15.81 -8.70 10.50
C ALA A 132 -15.85 -10.03 11.24
N GLU A 133 -14.72 -10.46 11.79
CA GLU A 133 -14.73 -11.50 12.80
C GLU A 133 -15.21 -10.90 14.13
N ASP A 134 -16.07 -11.63 14.83
CA ASP A 134 -16.49 -11.25 16.18
C ASP A 134 -15.31 -11.55 17.12
N VAL A 135 -14.61 -10.49 17.52
CA VAL A 135 -13.41 -10.58 18.36
C VAL A 135 -13.75 -10.18 19.79
N GLY A 136 -13.05 -10.78 20.76
CA GLY A 136 -13.31 -10.48 22.17
C GLY A 136 -13.12 -9.00 22.52
N PRO A 137 -13.63 -8.52 23.67
CA PRO A 137 -13.61 -7.10 24.05
C PRO A 137 -12.19 -6.51 24.25
N SER A 138 -11.15 -7.35 24.32
CA SER A 138 -9.75 -6.93 24.44
C SER A 138 -8.94 -7.11 23.15
N GLU A 139 -9.57 -7.55 22.07
CA GLU A 139 -8.93 -7.86 20.79
C GLU A 139 -9.19 -6.75 19.76
N LEU A 140 -8.27 -6.62 18.80
CA LEU A 140 -8.42 -5.65 17.73
C LEU A 140 -9.32 -6.24 16.65
N LEU A 141 -10.26 -5.44 16.15
CA LEU A 141 -11.09 -5.83 15.01
C LEU A 141 -10.22 -6.24 13.81
N ASP A 142 -10.48 -7.43 13.28
CA ASP A 142 -9.86 -7.95 12.05
C ASP A 142 -10.92 -8.26 10.99
N ILE A 143 -10.55 -8.02 9.74
CA ILE A 143 -11.47 -8.14 8.62
C ILE A 143 -10.78 -8.69 7.37
N SER A 144 -11.43 -9.72 6.82
CA SER A 144 -11.25 -10.22 5.46
C SER A 144 -12.10 -9.54 4.38
N HIS A 145 -11.53 -9.47 3.18
CA HIS A 145 -12.24 -9.15 1.94
C HIS A 145 -13.13 -10.32 1.50
N ASN A 146 -14.30 -10.02 0.93
CA ASN A 146 -15.22 -11.00 0.35
C ASN A 146 -15.76 -10.54 -1.02
N ASN A 147 -16.30 -11.47 -1.80
CA ASN A 147 -17.02 -11.20 -3.05
C ASN A 147 -16.23 -10.30 -4.04
N VAL A 148 -16.81 -9.16 -4.44
CA VAL A 148 -16.25 -8.26 -5.46
C VAL A 148 -14.99 -7.56 -4.93
N SER A 149 -14.96 -7.20 -3.64
CA SER A 149 -13.79 -6.54 -3.05
C SER A 149 -12.55 -7.44 -3.11
N LEU A 150 -12.70 -8.74 -2.87
CA LEU A 150 -11.62 -9.72 -2.96
C LEU A 150 -11.08 -9.82 -4.40
N ILE A 151 -11.98 -9.88 -5.40
CA ILE A 151 -11.61 -9.95 -6.82
C ILE A 151 -10.84 -8.69 -7.23
N VAL A 152 -11.31 -7.50 -6.84
CA VAL A 152 -10.66 -6.23 -7.19
C VAL A 152 -9.31 -6.09 -6.49
N THR A 153 -9.21 -6.47 -5.21
CA THR A 153 -7.94 -6.50 -4.47
C THR A 153 -6.95 -7.46 -5.14
N GLY A 154 -7.37 -8.68 -5.44
CA GLY A 154 -6.54 -9.69 -6.11
C GLY A 154 -6.05 -9.23 -7.49
N PHE A 155 -6.95 -8.68 -8.31
CA PHE A 155 -6.58 -8.09 -9.61
C PHE A 155 -5.58 -6.94 -9.46
N THR A 156 -5.78 -6.07 -8.46
CA THR A 156 -4.88 -4.95 -8.20
C THR A 156 -3.49 -5.44 -7.80
N LEU A 157 -3.40 -6.39 -6.87
CA LEU A 157 -2.14 -7.00 -6.43
C LEU A 157 -1.41 -7.70 -7.59
N PHE A 158 -2.15 -8.46 -8.40
CA PHE A 158 -1.59 -9.10 -9.60
C PHE A 158 -1.02 -8.06 -10.59
N THR A 159 -1.75 -6.97 -10.82
CA THR A 159 -1.29 -5.91 -11.73
C THR A 159 -0.06 -5.19 -11.18
N VAL A 160 -0.02 -4.90 -9.87
CA VAL A 160 1.18 -4.32 -9.21
C VAL A 160 2.38 -5.26 -9.35
N LEU A 161 2.18 -6.57 -9.21
CA LEU A 161 3.24 -7.57 -9.40
C LEU A 161 3.80 -7.51 -10.82
N VAL A 162 2.94 -7.59 -11.84
CA VAL A 162 3.36 -7.65 -13.24
C VAL A 162 3.93 -6.31 -13.71
N VAL A 163 3.20 -5.23 -13.50
CA VAL A 163 3.52 -3.90 -14.05
C VAL A 163 4.63 -3.22 -13.24
N SER A 164 4.53 -3.23 -11.91
CA SER A 164 5.49 -2.54 -11.07
C SER A 164 6.71 -3.42 -10.81
N SER A 165 6.56 -4.56 -10.13
CA SER A 165 7.72 -5.41 -9.81
C SER A 165 8.40 -5.94 -11.08
N GLY A 166 7.65 -6.61 -11.95
CA GLY A 166 8.15 -7.15 -13.22
C GLY A 166 8.74 -6.07 -14.13
N GLY A 167 8.05 -4.93 -14.28
CA GLY A 167 8.54 -3.80 -15.06
C GLY A 167 9.88 -3.24 -14.56
N PHE A 168 10.04 -3.04 -13.25
CA PHE A 168 11.30 -2.56 -12.68
C PHE A 168 12.43 -3.60 -12.76
N PHE A 169 12.14 -4.91 -12.66
CA PHE A 169 13.14 -5.95 -12.92
C PHE A 169 13.63 -5.92 -14.37
N LEU A 170 12.72 -5.79 -15.34
CA LEU A 170 13.09 -5.67 -16.76
C LEU A 170 13.90 -4.40 -17.02
N LEU A 171 13.54 -3.28 -16.38
CA LEU A 171 14.32 -2.04 -16.47
C LEU A 171 15.73 -2.21 -15.90
N ALA A 172 15.88 -2.85 -14.74
CA ALA A 172 17.19 -3.11 -14.14
C ALA A 172 18.08 -3.96 -15.06
N ARG A 173 17.51 -4.98 -15.73
CA ARG A 173 18.22 -5.77 -16.75
C ARG A 173 18.67 -4.93 -17.94
N LYS A 174 17.81 -4.03 -18.45
CA LYS A 174 18.16 -3.10 -19.55
C LYS A 174 19.27 -2.13 -19.16
N LEU A 175 19.20 -1.54 -17.95
CA LEU A 175 20.23 -0.65 -17.42
C LEU A 175 21.59 -1.37 -17.32
N LYS A 176 21.60 -2.63 -16.88
CA LYS A 176 22.80 -3.47 -16.83
C LYS A 176 23.38 -3.72 -18.23
N LYS A 177 22.53 -4.06 -19.21
CA LYS A 177 22.96 -4.27 -20.62
C LYS A 177 23.57 -3.01 -21.24
N ASN A 178 23.06 -1.84 -20.86
CA ASN A 178 23.52 -0.54 -21.37
C ASN A 178 24.67 0.07 -20.55
N ASN A 179 25.34 -0.70 -19.68
CA ASN A 179 26.47 -0.25 -18.86
C ASN A 179 26.17 0.99 -17.99
N MET A 180 24.92 1.16 -17.54
CA MET A 180 24.54 2.26 -16.66
C MET A 180 25.20 2.12 -15.28
N PRO A 181 25.36 3.22 -14.52
CA PRO A 181 26.00 3.19 -13.20
C PRO A 181 25.35 2.16 -12.27
N LYS A 182 26.17 1.36 -11.56
CA LYS A 182 25.69 0.33 -10.60
C LYS A 182 24.68 0.87 -9.58
N LYS A 183 24.79 2.15 -9.22
CA LYS A 183 23.87 2.85 -8.31
C LYS A 183 22.43 2.91 -8.84
N ASP A 184 22.24 3.19 -10.12
CA ASP A 184 20.91 3.29 -10.73
C ASP A 184 20.27 1.91 -10.89
N ILE A 185 21.07 0.90 -11.21
CA ILE A 185 20.64 -0.51 -11.25
C ILE A 185 20.17 -0.96 -9.86
N ARG A 186 20.98 -0.71 -8.80
CA ARG A 186 20.62 -1.07 -7.41
C ARG A 186 19.32 -0.41 -6.98
N LYS A 187 19.13 0.88 -7.25
CA LYS A 187 17.88 1.59 -6.93
C LYS A 187 16.67 1.01 -7.66
N THR A 188 16.84 0.71 -8.94
CA THR A 188 15.77 0.10 -9.75
C THR A 188 15.40 -1.29 -9.20
N LEU A 189 16.38 -2.09 -8.79
CA LEU A 189 16.14 -3.38 -8.13
C LEU A 189 15.49 -3.23 -6.76
N MET A 190 15.88 -2.23 -5.95
CA MET A 190 15.19 -1.93 -4.69
C MET A 190 13.71 -1.65 -4.92
N ILE A 191 13.36 -0.84 -5.92
CA ILE A 191 11.94 -0.58 -6.27
C ILE A 191 11.25 -1.89 -6.68
N ALA A 192 11.89 -2.72 -7.52
CA ALA A 192 11.33 -3.99 -7.98
C ALA A 192 11.04 -4.96 -6.83
N ILE A 193 12.01 -5.14 -5.93
CA ILE A 193 11.92 -6.01 -4.75
C ILE A 193 10.90 -5.42 -3.75
N GLY A 194 10.88 -4.11 -3.57
CA GLY A 194 9.92 -3.44 -2.71
C GLY A 194 8.48 -3.70 -3.15
N TRP A 195 8.17 -3.58 -4.45
CA TRP A 195 6.85 -3.95 -4.98
C TRP A 195 6.54 -5.44 -4.86
N LEU A 196 7.54 -6.32 -5.01
CA LEU A 196 7.37 -7.75 -4.80
C LEU A 196 6.97 -8.03 -3.35
N PHE A 197 7.71 -7.49 -2.38
CA PHE A 197 7.41 -7.65 -0.96
C PHE A 197 6.07 -7.04 -0.58
N PHE A 198 5.71 -5.89 -1.15
CA PHE A 198 4.39 -5.30 -0.97
C PHE A 198 3.27 -6.25 -1.39
N VAL A 199 3.38 -6.86 -2.58
CA VAL A 199 2.39 -7.82 -3.07
C VAL A 199 2.36 -9.09 -2.23
N VAL A 200 3.53 -9.66 -1.92
CA VAL A 200 3.61 -10.87 -1.09
C VAL A 200 2.99 -10.62 0.29
N SER A 201 3.35 -9.52 0.95
CA SER A 201 2.73 -9.11 2.21
C SER A 201 1.22 -8.94 2.06
N GLY A 202 0.73 -8.27 1.03
CA GLY A 202 -0.71 -8.06 0.81
C GLY A 202 -1.47 -9.36 0.58
N ILE A 203 -0.89 -10.32 -0.15
CA ILE A 203 -1.46 -11.67 -0.32
C ILE A 203 -1.48 -12.40 1.03
N MET A 204 -0.38 -12.38 1.79
CA MET A 204 -0.30 -13.04 3.09
C MET A 204 -1.27 -12.43 4.11
N ASP A 205 -1.46 -11.11 4.10
CA ASP A 205 -2.42 -10.39 4.96
C ASP A 205 -3.87 -10.72 4.57
N ALA A 206 -4.13 -11.03 3.29
CA ALA A 206 -5.48 -11.30 2.78
C ALA A 206 -5.88 -12.79 2.79
N MET A 207 -4.92 -13.72 2.70
CA MET A 207 -5.19 -15.15 2.48
C MET A 207 -5.35 -15.97 3.75
N ILE A 208 -5.04 -15.45 4.95
CA ILE A 208 -4.87 -16.33 6.12
C ILE A 208 -5.57 -15.80 7.37
N PRO A 209 -6.60 -16.50 7.90
CA PRO A 209 -7.20 -16.26 9.21
C PRO A 209 -6.14 -16.27 10.31
N PRO A 210 -6.38 -15.64 11.48
CA PRO A 210 -5.34 -15.10 12.35
C PRO A 210 -4.26 -16.13 12.65
N LEU A 211 -3.13 -15.97 11.97
CA LEU A 211 -1.94 -16.78 12.20
C LEU A 211 -1.33 -16.41 13.54
N SER A 212 -0.40 -17.26 14.00
CA SER A 212 0.40 -16.96 15.18
C SER A 212 0.96 -15.54 15.13
N ILE A 213 1.09 -14.89 16.30
CA ILE A 213 1.61 -13.52 16.43
C ILE A 213 2.92 -13.30 15.66
N ILE A 214 3.75 -14.34 15.56
CA ILE A 214 5.02 -14.36 14.85
C ILE A 214 4.82 -14.13 13.35
N PHE A 215 3.81 -14.74 12.75
CA PHE A 215 3.54 -14.59 11.32
C PHE A 215 3.01 -13.20 10.99
N ILE A 216 2.08 -12.69 11.79
CA ILE A 216 1.57 -11.31 11.63
C ILE A 216 2.73 -10.32 11.68
N LEU A 217 3.61 -10.46 12.68
CA LEU A 217 4.82 -9.66 12.80
C LEU A 217 5.70 -9.76 11.54
N PHE A 218 5.91 -10.97 11.03
CA PHE A 218 6.66 -11.19 9.81
C PHE A 218 6.06 -10.44 8.61
N VAL A 219 4.74 -10.54 8.40
CA VAL A 219 4.04 -9.85 7.29
C VAL A 219 4.18 -8.32 7.42
N ARG A 220 4.03 -7.78 8.64
CA ARG A 220 4.16 -6.34 8.92
C ARG A 220 5.59 -5.85 8.72
N ILE A 221 6.60 -6.59 9.17
CA ILE A 221 8.01 -6.28 8.93
C ILE A 221 8.31 -6.29 7.43
N LEU A 222 7.82 -7.30 6.71
CA LEU A 222 7.99 -7.40 5.26
C LEU A 222 7.37 -6.19 4.55
N MET A 223 6.21 -5.71 5.00
CA MET A 223 5.56 -4.50 4.49
C MET A 223 6.37 -3.23 4.79
N ILE A 224 6.93 -3.09 6.00
CA ILE A 224 7.80 -1.97 6.37
C ILE A 224 9.04 -1.95 5.46
N ILE A 225 9.66 -3.10 5.22
CA ILE A 225 10.80 -3.23 4.30
C ILE A 225 10.38 -2.84 2.88
N ALA A 226 9.22 -3.30 2.43
CA ALA A 226 8.66 -2.97 1.11
C ALA A 226 8.53 -1.45 0.91
N PHE A 227 7.91 -0.74 1.87
CA PHE A 227 7.77 0.72 1.82
C PHE A 227 9.14 1.40 1.71
N ASN A 228 10.08 1.03 2.57
CA ASN A 228 11.41 1.62 2.55
C ASN A 228 12.12 1.38 1.21
N PHE A 229 12.02 0.18 0.64
CA PHE A 229 12.66 -0.16 -0.63
C PHE A 229 12.06 0.60 -1.82
N ILE A 230 10.73 0.72 -1.88
CA ILE A 230 10.03 1.48 -2.93
C ILE A 230 10.47 2.94 -2.88
N TYR A 231 10.34 3.59 -1.72
CA TYR A 231 10.51 5.03 -1.60
C TYR A 231 11.98 5.47 -1.61
N LEU A 232 12.89 4.75 -0.95
CA LEU A 232 14.33 5.04 -1.04
C LEU A 232 14.87 4.80 -2.45
N GLY A 233 14.28 3.86 -3.20
CA GLY A 233 14.59 3.64 -4.61
C GLY A 233 14.36 4.88 -5.48
N PHE A 234 13.25 5.60 -5.25
CA PHE A 234 12.94 6.88 -5.91
C PHE A 234 13.73 8.09 -5.34
N TRP A 235 14.43 7.92 -4.21
CA TRP A 235 15.14 9.01 -3.55
C TRP A 235 16.46 9.35 -4.26
N LYS A 236 16.42 10.18 -5.31
CA LYS A 236 17.61 10.87 -5.85
C LYS A 236 17.92 12.12 -5.01
N LYS A 237 19.18 12.30 -4.58
CA LYS A 237 19.64 13.55 -3.94
C LYS A 237 19.36 14.71 -4.92
N PRO A 238 18.81 15.85 -4.47
CA PRO A 238 18.67 17.02 -5.33
C PRO A 238 20.06 17.42 -5.83
N VAL A 239 20.21 17.58 -7.14
CA VAL A 239 21.36 18.28 -7.69
C VAL A 239 21.11 19.75 -7.37
N ARG A 240 21.91 20.36 -6.49
CA ARG A 240 21.84 21.80 -6.27
C ARG A 240 22.09 22.45 -7.63
N MET A 241 21.06 23.09 -8.19
CA MET A 241 21.27 24.03 -9.28
C MET A 241 22.04 25.20 -8.64
N LYS A 242 23.31 25.32 -9.02
CA LYS A 242 24.10 26.51 -8.70
C LYS A 242 23.58 27.66 -9.53
#